data_AF-A0AAE2C3S3-F1
#
_entry.id   AF-A0AAE2C3S3-F1
#
_cell.length_a   1.000
_cell.length_b   1.000
_cell.length_c   1.000
_cell.angle_alpha   90.00
_cell.angle_beta   90.00
_cell.angle_gamma   90.00
#
_symmetry.space_group_name_H-M   'P 1'
#
loop_
_entity.id
_entity.type
_entity.pdbx_description
1 polymer ?
#
loop_
_entity_poly.entity_id
_entity_poly.type
_entity_poly.pdbx_seq_one_letter_code
_entity_poly.pdbx_strand_id
1 'polypeptide(L)'
;MIMPKPIKHNSNISLAMERAGQWVFSQEIPTDVVVEVGEVSFPLHKVMLVGKSNHIRELILESKEVDCSRIDLSGVPGGAETFEE
;
A
#
# COMPACT_ATOMS: atom_id res chain seq x y z
N MET A 1 -45.26 14.58 20.26
CA MET A 1 -43.89 14.07 20.11
C MET A 1 -43.48 14.31 18.67
N ILE A 2 -42.49 15.18 18.42
CA ILE A 2 -42.00 15.46 17.06
C ILE A 2 -40.58 14.87 17.02
N MET A 3 -40.38 13.79 16.27
CA MET A 3 -39.04 13.29 16.00
C MET A 3 -38.45 14.06 14.81
N PRO A 4 -37.22 14.57 14.90
CA PRO A 4 -36.57 15.21 13.76
C PRO A 4 -36.26 14.17 12.68
N LYS A 5 -36.47 14.55 11.41
CA LYS A 5 -36.13 13.72 10.24
C LYS A 5 -34.60 13.62 10.11
N PRO A 6 -34.05 12.44 9.76
CA PRO A 6 -32.62 12.29 9.56
C PRO A 6 -32.16 13.15 8.38
N ILE A 7 -31.13 13.96 8.62
CA ILE A 7 -30.48 14.80 7.62
C ILE A 7 -29.67 13.86 6.73
N LYS A 8 -30.14 13.62 5.50
CA LYS A 8 -29.39 12.86 4.50
C LYS A 8 -28.19 13.70 4.06
N HIS A 9 -26.99 13.30 4.47
CA HIS A 9 -25.76 13.83 3.90
C HIS A 9 -25.59 13.26 2.49
N ASN A 10 -25.91 14.05 1.48
CA ASN A 10 -25.86 13.64 0.09
C ASN A 10 -24.45 13.88 -0.48
N SER A 11 -23.56 12.89 -0.35
CA SER A 11 -22.28 12.89 -1.06
C SER A 11 -22.53 12.57 -2.54
N ASN A 12 -22.85 13.60 -3.32
CA ASN A 12 -23.01 13.53 -4.77
C ASN A 12 -21.63 13.37 -5.45
N ILE A 13 -21.03 12.19 -5.36
CA ILE A 13 -19.94 11.83 -6.28
C ILE A 13 -20.62 11.53 -7.62
N SER A 14 -20.27 12.26 -8.68
CA SER A 14 -20.87 12.04 -10.00
C SER A 14 -20.61 10.60 -10.45
N LEU A 15 -21.58 9.96 -11.11
CA LEU A 15 -21.41 8.64 -11.74
C LEU A 15 -20.19 8.61 -12.69
N ALA A 16 -19.84 9.75 -13.29
CA ALA A 16 -18.62 9.88 -14.09
C ALA A 16 -17.35 9.79 -13.24
N MET A 17 -17.36 10.36 -12.03
CA MET A 17 -16.25 10.27 -11.07
C MET A 17 -16.14 8.86 -10.46
N GLU A 18 -17.26 8.21 -10.18
CA GLU A 18 -17.28 6.81 -9.74
C GLU A 18 -16.68 5.89 -10.81
N ARG A 19 -17.13 6.01 -12.06
CA ARG A 19 -16.57 5.26 -13.20
C ARG A 19 -15.10 5.57 -13.44
N ALA A 20 -14.69 6.85 -13.35
CA ALA A 20 -13.30 7.24 -13.51
C ALA A 20 -12.42 6.63 -12.40
N GLY A 21 -12.88 6.65 -11.15
CA GLY A 21 -12.21 5.97 -10.05
C GLY A 21 -12.05 4.48 -10.34
N GLN A 22 -13.13 3.82 -10.76
CA GLN A 22 -13.12 2.39 -11.09
C GLN A 22 -12.15 2.04 -12.24
N TRP A 23 -12.00 2.92 -13.24
CA TRP A 23 -11.00 2.76 -14.31
C TRP A 23 -9.56 2.93 -13.82
N VAL A 24 -9.32 3.84 -12.88
CA VAL A 24 -8.00 4.01 -12.25
C VAL A 24 -7.63 2.78 -11.41
N PHE A 25 -8.58 2.17 -10.72
CA PHE A 25 -8.35 0.96 -9.91
C PHE A 25 -8.32 -0.34 -10.71
N SER A 26 -8.81 -0.36 -11.96
CA SER A 26 -8.82 -1.57 -12.80
C SER A 26 -7.47 -1.87 -13.45
N GLN A 27 -6.48 -0.97 -13.35
CA GLN A 27 -5.12 -1.25 -13.79
C GLN A 27 -4.33 -1.85 -12.63
N GLU A 28 -3.73 -3.03 -12.87
CA GLU A 28 -2.73 -3.58 -11.97
C GLU A 28 -1.53 -2.61 -11.96
N ILE A 29 -1.33 -1.93 -10.84
CA ILE A 29 -0.17 -1.06 -10.65
C ILE A 29 1.04 -1.99 -10.53
N PRO A 30 2.12 -1.78 -11.31
CA PRO A 30 3.31 -2.61 -11.19
C PRO A 30 3.95 -2.42 -9.81
N THR A 31 4.39 -3.52 -9.20
CA THR A 31 5.17 -3.50 -7.95
C THR A 31 6.53 -2.85 -8.20
N ASP A 32 6.97 -1.99 -7.28
CA ASP A 32 8.18 -1.17 -7.42
C ASP A 32 9.31 -1.56 -6.46
N VAL A 33 9.11 -2.62 -5.66
CA VAL A 33 10.13 -3.22 -4.78
C VAL A 33 9.86 -4.70 -4.53
N VAL A 34 10.93 -5.47 -4.36
CA VAL A 34 10.89 -6.86 -3.88
C VAL A 34 11.45 -6.93 -2.47
N VAL A 35 10.68 -7.45 -1.52
CA VAL A 35 11.14 -7.70 -0.14
C VAL A 35 11.51 -9.17 0.01
N GLU A 36 12.71 -9.44 0.49
CA GLU A 36 13.17 -10.78 0.85
C GLU A 36 13.06 -11.05 2.33
N VAL A 37 12.52 -12.21 2.68
CA VAL A 37 12.53 -12.72 4.05
C VAL A 37 12.93 -14.19 4.02
N GLY A 38 14.21 -14.46 4.31
CA GLY A 38 14.76 -15.81 4.22
C GLY A 38 14.78 -16.28 2.77
N GLU A 39 14.04 -17.35 2.47
CA GLU A 39 13.96 -17.94 1.12
C GLU A 39 12.76 -17.44 0.30
N VAL A 40 11.95 -16.53 0.85
CA VAL A 40 10.71 -16.04 0.23
C VAL A 40 10.88 -14.60 -0.27
N SER A 41 10.30 -14.29 -1.43
CA SER A 41 10.34 -12.96 -2.03
C SER A 41 8.93 -12.41 -2.27
N PHE A 42 8.68 -11.17 -1.87
CA PHE A 42 7.39 -10.49 -1.95
C PHE A 42 7.48 -9.27 -2.88
N PRO A 43 6.88 -9.31 -4.08
CA PRO A 43 6.74 -8.13 -4.93
C PRO A 43 5.67 -7.21 -4.33
N LEU A 44 6.06 -6.01 -3.91
CA LEU A 44 5.23 -5.09 -3.13
C LEU A 44 5.35 -3.65 -3.65
N HIS A 45 4.61 -2.74 -3.00
CA HIS A 45 4.67 -1.31 -3.28
C HIS A 45 5.37 -0.54 -2.17
N LYS A 46 6.36 0.29 -2.51
CA LYS A 46 7.08 1.17 -1.57
C LYS A 46 6.12 2.08 -0.82
N VAL A 47 5.11 2.64 -1.50
CA VAL A 47 4.13 3.53 -0.86
C VAL A 47 3.38 2.84 0.28
N MET A 48 3.06 1.56 0.13
CA MET A 48 2.38 0.77 1.17
C MET A 48 3.33 0.42 2.33
N LEU A 49 4.57 0.07 2.01
CA LEU A 49 5.57 -0.31 3.00
C LEU A 49 6.05 0.88 3.84
N VAL A 50 6.34 2.01 3.20
CA VAL A 50 6.78 3.25 3.85
C VAL A 50 5.71 3.78 4.82
N GLY A 51 4.42 3.56 4.53
CA GLY A 51 3.32 3.91 5.43
C GLY A 51 3.22 3.03 6.67
N LYS A 52 3.71 1.79 6.61
CA LYS A 52 3.56 0.76 7.66
C LYS A 52 4.84 0.50 8.47
N SER A 53 6.02 0.82 7.95
CA SER A 53 7.30 0.53 8.60
C SER A 53 8.28 1.70 8.48
N ASN A 54 8.65 2.29 9.63
CA ASN A 54 9.70 3.31 9.69
C ASN A 54 11.07 2.71 9.31
N HIS A 55 11.34 1.47 9.70
CA HIS A 55 12.59 0.80 9.35
C HIS A 55 12.74 0.62 7.84
N ILE A 56 11.69 0.18 7.15
CA ILE A 56 11.71 0.06 5.67
C ILE A 56 11.83 1.44 5.02
N ARG A 57 11.17 2.47 5.57
CA ARG A 57 11.33 3.85 5.10
C ARG A 57 12.78 4.30 5.17
N GLU A 58 13.46 4.05 6.28
CA GLU A 58 14.88 4.39 6.46
C GLU A 58 15.76 3.64 5.45
N LEU A 59 15.59 2.32 5.30
CA LEU A 59 16.33 1.52 4.32
C LEU A 59 16.20 2.04 2.88
N ILE A 60 15.00 2.47 2.49
CA ILE A 60 14.76 3.06 1.16
C ILE A 60 15.46 4.41 1.02
N LEU A 61 15.42 5.26 2.04
CA LEU A 61 16.06 6.59 2.03
C LEU A 61 17.59 6.52 2.04
N GLU A 62 18.17 5.52 2.70
CA GLU A 62 19.61 5.31 2.81
C GLU A 62 20.19 4.55 1.61
N SER A 63 19.34 3.97 0.76
CA SER A 63 19.77 3.25 -0.43
C SER A 63 20.52 4.18 -1.40
N LYS A 64 21.68 3.70 -1.87
CA LYS A 64 22.46 4.37 -2.93
C LYS A 64 21.94 4.03 -4.33
N GLU A 65 21.09 3.01 -4.43
CA GLU A 65 20.46 2.64 -5.70
C GLU A 65 19.33 3.60 -6.00
N VAL A 66 19.35 4.18 -7.20
CA VAL A 66 18.37 5.17 -7.67
C VAL A 66 16.93 4.68 -7.47
N ASP A 67 16.72 3.37 -7.68
CA ASP A 67 15.39 2.77 -7.65
C ASP A 67 15.16 1.82 -6.48
N CYS A 68 16.11 1.62 -5.54
CA CYS A 68 16.01 0.70 -4.38
C CYS A 68 14.99 -0.45 -4.60
N SER A 69 15.31 -1.33 -5.55
CA SER A 69 14.34 -2.29 -6.09
C SER A 69 14.21 -3.56 -5.25
N ARG A 70 15.12 -3.75 -4.28
CA ARG A 70 15.20 -4.95 -3.44
C ARG A 70 15.55 -4.58 -2.00
N ILE A 71 14.89 -5.21 -1.04
CA ILE A 71 15.12 -5.04 0.40
C ILE A 71 15.25 -6.42 1.02
N ASP A 72 16.38 -6.72 1.65
CA ASP A 72 16.59 -7.97 2.39
C ASP A 72 16.31 -7.76 3.88
N LEU A 73 15.34 -8.53 4.41
CA LEU A 73 14.93 -8.55 5.80
C LEU A 73 15.17 -9.92 6.45
N SER A 74 16.03 -10.77 5.89
CA SER A 74 16.30 -12.13 6.40
C SER A 74 16.83 -12.18 7.84
N GLY A 75 17.40 -11.08 8.35
CA GLY A 75 17.85 -10.93 9.74
C GLY A 75 16.83 -10.29 10.70
N VAL A 76 15.65 -9.93 10.22
CA VAL A 76 14.64 -9.17 10.97
C VAL A 76 13.58 -10.13 11.55
N PRO A 77 13.20 -10.00 12.83
CA PRO A 77 12.14 -10.82 13.42
C PRO A 77 10.78 -10.54 12.76
N GLY A 78 9.90 -11.55 12.72
CA GLY A 78 8.53 -11.43 12.17
C GLY A 78 8.22 -12.42 11.05
N GLY A 79 9.26 -12.98 10.41
CA GLY A 79 9.09 -14.05 9.43
C GLY A 79 8.38 -13.62 8.14
N ALA A 80 8.26 -14.58 7.22
CA ALA A 80 7.61 -14.37 5.92
C ALA A 80 6.10 -14.14 6.08
N GLU A 81 5.49 -14.74 7.12
CA GLU A 81 4.05 -14.64 7.40
C GLU A 81 3.55 -13.20 7.60
N THR A 82 4.44 -12.27 7.94
CA THR A 82 4.10 -10.84 8.11
C THR A 82 3.65 -10.19 6.78
N PHE A 83 3.96 -10.79 5.64
CA PHE A 83 3.68 -10.24 4.31
C PHE A 83 2.58 -11.00 3.54
N GLU A 84 1.95 -12.01 4.14
CA GLU A 84 0.99 -12.93 3.48
C GLU A 84 -0.50 -12.59 3.70
N GLU A 85 -0.86 -11.32 3.95
CA GLU A 85 -2.26 -10.88 4.14
C GLU A 85 -3.10 -10.70 2.85
#